data_AF-A0A291DCP9-F1
#
_entry.id   AF-A0A291DCP9-F1
#
_cell.length_a   1.000
_cell.length_b   1.000
_cell.length_c   1.000
_cell.angle_alpha   90.00
_cell.angle_beta   90.00
_cell.angle_gamma   90.00
#
_symmetry.space_group_name_H-M   'P 1'
#
loop_
_entity.id
_entity.type
_entity.pdbx_description
1 polymer ?
#
loop_
_entity_poly.entity_id
_entity_poly.type
_entity_poly.pdbx_seq_one_letter_code
_entity_poly.pdbx_strand_id
1 'polypeptide(L)'
;MMTENQAEQLFTVTIESREPDTHQWDITARATDTLAGLVEWAVPANPACEPPRLPLTVEAVRGFIGSTFEREDVRNRVSLEPAAPGERPTLDMLEDFARGCESGAVTMEDAKRHAVISRRYFRPPNGFLFD
;
A
#
# COMPACT_ATOMS: atom_id res chain seq x y z
N MET A 1 -3.73 15.50 22.97
CA MET A 1 -2.26 15.37 22.85
C MET A 1 -2.01 14.08 22.11
N MET A 2 -1.51 14.14 20.87
CA MET A 2 -0.99 12.96 20.19
C MET A 2 0.34 12.63 20.85
N THR A 3 0.47 11.44 21.43
CA THR A 3 1.77 10.93 21.86
C THR A 3 2.59 10.67 20.60
N GLU A 4 3.80 11.23 20.53
CA GLU A 4 4.76 11.14 19.40
C GLU A 4 4.90 9.71 18.82
N ASN A 5 4.64 8.69 19.65
CA ASN A 5 4.68 7.27 19.30
C ASN A 5 3.62 6.79 18.27
N GLN A 6 2.52 7.53 18.06
CA GLN A 6 1.50 7.16 17.07
C GLN A 6 1.78 7.71 15.67
N ALA A 7 2.54 8.80 15.55
CA ALA A 7 2.88 9.39 14.26
C ALA A 7 3.90 8.54 13.49
N GLU A 8 4.80 7.87 14.22
CA GLU A 8 5.81 6.98 13.67
C GLU A 8 5.36 5.51 13.60
N GLN A 9 4.17 5.19 14.13
CA GLN A 9 3.64 3.84 14.08
C GLN A 9 3.33 3.46 12.62
N LEU A 10 3.94 2.37 12.18
CA LEU A 10 3.70 1.80 10.86
C LEU A 10 2.45 0.93 10.86
N PHE A 11 1.76 0.95 9.73
CA PHE A 11 0.59 0.16 9.41
C PHE A 11 0.81 -0.49 8.05
N THR A 12 0.29 -1.71 7.90
CA THR A 12 0.23 -2.41 6.63
C THR A 12 -1.20 -2.39 6.13
N VAL A 13 -1.41 -1.77 4.97
CA VAL A 13 -2.67 -1.86 4.23
C VAL A 13 -2.61 -3.00 3.24
N THR A 14 -3.64 -3.83 3.20
CA THR A 14 -3.83 -4.86 2.18
C THR A 14 -5.18 -4.65 1.51
N ILE A 15 -5.16 -4.58 0.19
CA ILE A 15 -6.37 -4.51 -0.64
C ILE A 15 -6.50 -5.83 -1.36
N GLU A 16 -7.62 -6.50 -1.09
CA GLU A 16 -8.04 -7.67 -1.82
C GLU A 16 -9.16 -7.28 -2.77
N SER A 17 -9.06 -7.72 -4.02
CA SER A 17 -10.09 -7.49 -5.02
C SER A 17 -10.64 -8.82 -5.50
N ARG A 18 -11.92 -8.81 -5.91
CA ARG A 18 -12.59 -9.94 -6.52
C ARG A 18 -13.36 -9.48 -7.75
N GLU A 19 -13.03 -10.08 -8.89
CA GLU A 19 -13.75 -9.89 -10.15
C GLU A 19 -15.16 -10.49 -10.07
N PRO A 20 -16.13 -10.03 -10.89
CA PRO A 20 -17.51 -10.52 -10.85
C PRO A 20 -17.61 -12.04 -11.07
N ASP A 21 -16.76 -12.55 -11.97
CA ASP A 21 -16.83 -13.91 -12.48
C ASP A 21 -15.99 -14.90 -11.66
N THR A 22 -15.19 -14.40 -10.72
CA THR A 22 -14.35 -15.22 -9.85
C THR A 22 -14.86 -15.18 -8.41
N HIS A 23 -14.87 -16.34 -7.75
CA HIS A 23 -15.16 -16.42 -6.31
C HIS A 23 -13.90 -16.18 -5.45
N GLN A 24 -12.75 -15.91 -6.08
CA GLN A 24 -11.45 -15.79 -5.43
C GLN A 24 -11.11 -14.33 -5.12
N TRP A 25 -10.67 -14.07 -3.90
CA TRP A 25 -10.11 -12.79 -3.50
C TRP A 25 -8.60 -12.83 -3.68
N ASP A 26 -8.06 -11.88 -4.43
CA ASP A 26 -6.62 -11.76 -4.67
C ASP A 26 -6.08 -10.44 -4.11
N ILE A 27 -4.88 -10.48 -3.52
CA ILE A 27 -4.20 -9.26 -3.05
C ILE A 27 -3.71 -8.47 -4.27
N THR A 28 -4.41 -7.38 -4.55
CA THR A 28 -4.14 -6.51 -5.70
C THR A 28 -3.26 -5.32 -5.35
N ALA A 29 -3.29 -4.87 -4.09
CA ALA A 29 -2.41 -3.82 -3.60
C ALA A 29 -2.00 -4.05 -2.15
N ARG A 30 -0.78 -3.61 -1.81
CA ARG A 30 -0.26 -3.68 -0.46
C ARG A 30 0.82 -2.62 -0.25
N ALA A 31 0.75 -1.91 0.87
CA ALA A 31 1.76 -0.95 1.29
C ALA A 31 1.89 -0.96 2.81
N THR A 32 3.10 -0.69 3.28
CA THR A 32 3.42 -0.51 4.71
C THR A 32 4.01 0.88 4.87
N ASP A 33 3.42 1.71 5.72
CA ASP A 33 3.88 3.05 6.05
C ASP A 33 3.15 3.58 7.30
N THR A 34 3.50 4.78 7.75
CA THR A 34 2.69 5.59 8.67
C THR A 34 1.30 5.88 8.07
N LEU A 35 0.33 6.26 8.91
CA LEU A 35 -0.99 6.68 8.40
C LEU A 35 -0.92 7.83 7.38
N ALA A 36 0.01 8.77 7.56
CA ALA A 36 0.22 9.87 6.63
C ALA A 36 0.81 9.37 5.30
N GLY A 37 1.87 8.54 5.36
CA GLY A 37 2.48 7.95 4.17
C GLY A 37 1.51 7.07 3.37
N LEU A 38 0.63 6.33 4.05
CA LEU A 38 -0.41 5.55 3.38
C LEU A 38 -1.47 6.41 2.68
N VAL A 39 -1.79 7.59 3.22
CA VAL A 39 -2.65 8.57 2.53
C VAL A 39 -1.93 9.10 1.28
N GLU A 40 -0.68 9.53 1.40
CA GLU A 40 0.12 10.02 0.27
C GLU A 40 0.27 8.98 -0.83
N TRP A 41 0.49 7.72 -0.46
CA TRP A 41 0.56 6.60 -1.39
C TRP A 41 -0.77 6.38 -2.15
N ALA A 42 -1.91 6.53 -1.48
CA ALA A 42 -3.22 6.27 -2.06
C ALA A 42 -3.82 7.44 -2.86
N VAL A 43 -3.42 8.68 -2.58
CA VAL A 43 -3.93 9.91 -3.25
C VAL A 43 -3.93 9.80 -4.78
N PRO A 44 -2.85 9.35 -5.43
CA PRO A 44 -2.79 9.38 -6.89
C PRO A 44 -3.65 8.30 -7.57
N ALA A 45 -4.12 7.29 -6.82
CA ALA A 45 -4.99 6.25 -7.36
C ALA A 45 -6.39 6.77 -7.72
N ASN A 46 -6.86 7.82 -7.02
CA ASN A 46 -8.07 8.53 -7.39
C ASN A 46 -8.03 9.98 -6.88
N PRO A 47 -7.56 10.94 -7.71
CA PRO A 47 -7.45 12.34 -7.32
C PRO A 47 -8.78 13.03 -6.98
N ALA A 48 -9.93 12.42 -7.31
CA ALA A 48 -11.24 12.97 -6.99
C ALA A 48 -11.65 12.70 -5.52
N CYS A 49 -11.00 11.76 -4.83
CA CYS A 49 -11.26 11.49 -3.42
C CYS A 49 -10.55 12.50 -2.53
N GLU A 50 -11.30 13.21 -1.67
CA GLU A 50 -10.71 14.11 -0.66
C GLU A 50 -9.95 13.28 0.40
N PRO A 51 -8.68 13.61 0.70
CA PRO A 51 -7.94 12.96 1.79
C PRO A 51 -8.59 13.18 3.16
N PRO A 52 -8.42 12.24 4.10
CA PRO A 52 -8.96 12.39 5.45
C PRO A 52 -8.33 13.57 6.18
N ARG A 53 -9.14 14.27 6.99
CA ARG A 53 -8.69 15.42 7.77
C ARG A 53 -7.91 14.98 9.02
N LEU A 54 -7.02 15.84 9.48
CA LEU A 54 -6.31 15.64 10.74
C LEU A 54 -7.26 15.81 11.95
N PRO A 55 -7.06 15.06 13.05
CA PRO A 55 -6.07 13.99 13.21
C PRO A 55 -6.41 12.71 12.42
N LEU A 56 -5.40 12.06 11.83
CA LEU A 56 -5.61 10.79 11.11
C LEU A 56 -5.98 9.67 12.09
N THR A 57 -6.95 8.85 11.68
CA THR A 57 -7.33 7.60 12.36
C THR A 57 -7.26 6.44 11.39
N VAL A 58 -7.08 5.23 11.92
CA VAL A 58 -7.05 3.99 11.13
C VAL A 58 -8.33 3.84 10.32
N GLU A 59 -9.50 4.14 10.90
CA GLU A 59 -10.79 4.02 10.24
C GLU A 59 -10.95 5.03 9.09
N ALA A 60 -10.51 6.28 9.30
CA ALA A 60 -10.60 7.32 8.28
C ALA A 60 -9.66 7.02 7.11
N VAL A 61 -8.43 6.59 7.38
CA VAL A 61 -7.47 6.19 6.35
C VAL A 61 -7.92 4.93 5.62
N ARG A 62 -8.43 3.90 6.33
CA ARG A 62 -8.99 2.69 5.70
C ARG A 62 -10.17 3.02 4.79
N GLY A 63 -11.07 3.90 5.24
CA GLY A 63 -12.21 4.36 4.45
C GLY A 63 -11.77 5.10 3.19
N PHE A 64 -10.86 6.05 3.33
CA PHE A 64 -10.28 6.80 2.20
C PHE A 64 -9.64 5.86 1.18
N ILE A 65 -8.78 4.93 1.61
CA ILE A 65 -8.15 3.94 0.74
C ILE A 65 -9.22 3.04 0.08
N GLY A 66 -10.25 2.63 0.82
CA GLY A 66 -11.37 1.89 0.24
C GLY A 66 -12.02 2.62 -0.94
N SER A 67 -12.29 3.91 -0.78
CA SER A 67 -12.90 4.75 -1.82
C SER A 67 -11.96 5.05 -2.99
N THR A 68 -10.65 5.25 -2.76
CA THR A 68 -9.71 5.52 -3.87
C THR A 68 -9.53 4.31 -4.77
N PHE A 69 -9.59 3.10 -4.22
CA PHE A 69 -9.43 1.87 -4.97
C PHE A 69 -10.75 1.25 -5.47
N GLU A 70 -11.90 1.82 -5.08
CA GLU A 70 -13.22 1.34 -5.51
C GLU A 70 -13.37 1.37 -7.04
N ARG A 71 -14.06 0.35 -7.57
CA ARG A 71 -14.37 0.20 -9.00
C ARG A 71 -15.78 -0.35 -9.15
N GLU A 72 -16.50 0.11 -10.17
CA GLU A 72 -17.91 -0.30 -10.40
C GLU A 72 -18.06 -1.81 -10.66
N ASP A 73 -17.02 -2.42 -11.25
CA ASP A 73 -17.01 -3.82 -11.69
C ASP A 73 -16.28 -4.76 -10.74
N VAL A 74 -15.62 -4.26 -9.68
CA VAL A 74 -14.77 -5.09 -8.81
C VAL A 74 -15.12 -4.83 -7.35
N ARG A 75 -15.31 -5.92 -6.58
CA ARG A 75 -15.48 -5.79 -5.13
C ARG A 75 -14.12 -5.71 -4.46
N ASN A 76 -13.96 -4.78 -3.53
CA ASN A 76 -12.75 -4.64 -2.73
C ASN A 76 -13.00 -4.94 -1.24
N ARG A 77 -11.96 -5.43 -0.59
CA ARG A 77 -11.81 -5.49 0.87
C ARG A 77 -10.51 -4.83 1.24
N VAL A 78 -10.56 -3.92 2.21
CA VAL A 78 -9.38 -3.22 2.70
C VAL A 78 -9.18 -3.59 4.16
N SER A 79 -8.04 -4.19 4.47
CA SER A 79 -7.55 -4.33 5.83
C SER A 79 -6.43 -3.31 6.07
N LEU A 80 -6.40 -2.75 7.27
CA LEU A 80 -5.36 -1.83 7.71
C LEU A 80 -5.01 -2.19 9.14
N GLU A 81 -3.81 -2.71 9.34
CA GLU A 81 -3.36 -3.33 10.60
C GLU A 81 -2.01 -2.76 11.01
N PRO A 82 -1.69 -2.67 12.32
CA PRO A 82 -0.34 -2.33 12.75
C PRO A 82 0.70 -3.24 12.09
N ALA A 83 1.79 -2.64 11.61
CA ALA A 83 2.89 -3.37 10.99
C ALA A 83 3.56 -4.30 12.03
N ALA A 84 4.12 -5.41 11.56
CA ALA A 84 4.84 -6.33 12.44
C ALA A 84 6.13 -5.66 12.99
N PRO A 85 6.61 -6.05 14.19
CA PRO A 85 7.84 -5.48 14.74
C PRO A 85 9.02 -5.64 13.77
N GLY A 86 9.71 -4.53 13.49
CA GLY A 86 10.86 -4.51 12.57
C GLY A 86 10.51 -4.37 11.09
N GLU A 87 9.23 -4.26 10.72
CA GLU A 87 8.85 -3.82 9.38
C GLU A 87 9.31 -2.37 9.13
N ARG A 88 9.54 -2.05 7.87
CA ARG A 88 9.97 -0.74 7.38
C ARG A 88 8.99 -0.25 6.32
N PRO A 89 8.95 1.06 6.01
CA PRO A 89 8.17 1.56 4.90
C PRO A 89 8.47 0.78 3.61
N THR A 90 7.42 0.48 2.85
CA THR A 90 7.57 -0.33 1.64
C THR A 90 8.46 0.36 0.61
N LEU A 91 8.40 1.70 0.51
CA LEU A 91 9.25 2.45 -0.40
C LEU A 91 10.74 2.30 -0.04
N ASP A 92 11.12 2.48 1.22
CA ASP A 92 12.49 2.30 1.69
C ASP A 92 13.03 0.90 1.36
N MET A 93 12.20 -0.13 1.56
CA MET A 93 12.54 -1.51 1.24
C MET A 93 12.77 -1.74 -0.26
N LEU A 94 11.98 -1.09 -1.12
CA LEU A 94 12.13 -1.14 -2.58
C LEU A 94 13.38 -0.36 -3.04
N GLU A 95 13.67 0.80 -2.46
CA GLU A 95 14.86 1.59 -2.75
C GLU A 95 16.16 0.89 -2.36
N ASP A 96 16.20 0.30 -1.16
CA ASP A 96 17.34 -0.51 -0.71
C ASP A 96 17.63 -1.67 -1.65
N PHE A 97 16.58 -2.33 -2.14
CA PHE A 97 16.72 -3.42 -3.10
C PHE A 97 17.26 -2.93 -4.45
N ALA A 98 16.75 -1.79 -4.97
CA ALA A 98 17.24 -1.21 -6.21
C ALA A 98 18.75 -0.90 -6.13
N ARG A 99 19.21 -0.33 -5.01
CA ARG A 99 20.63 -0.10 -4.73
C ARG A 99 21.43 -1.42 -4.61
N GLY A 100 20.82 -2.47 -4.06
CA GLY A 100 21.39 -3.82 -4.01
C GLY A 100 21.60 -4.43 -5.40
N CYS A 101 20.67 -4.20 -6.33
CA CYS A 101 20.81 -4.65 -7.72
C CYS A 101 21.99 -3.99 -8.42
N GLU A 102 22.20 -2.68 -8.22
CA GLU A 102 23.33 -1.93 -8.79
C GLU A 102 24.69 -2.47 -8.31
N SER A 103 24.74 -2.98 -7.08
CA SER A 103 25.96 -3.56 -6.49
C SER A 103 26.14 -5.06 -6.76
N GLY A 104 25.19 -5.71 -7.47
CA GLY A 104 25.23 -7.14 -7.78
C GLY A 104 25.01 -8.07 -6.58
N ALA A 105 24.48 -7.54 -5.47
CA ALA A 105 24.33 -8.26 -4.20
C ALA A 105 23.03 -9.07 -4.07
N VAL A 106 22.19 -9.09 -5.12
CA VAL A 106 20.82 -9.58 -5.08
C VAL A 106 20.68 -10.97 -5.72
N THR A 107 19.97 -11.89 -5.06
CA THR A 107 19.68 -13.21 -5.61
C THR A 107 18.45 -13.22 -6.52
N MET A 108 18.31 -14.27 -7.35
CA MET A 108 17.10 -14.44 -8.18
C MET A 108 15.81 -14.63 -7.35
N GLU A 109 15.91 -15.22 -6.16
CA GLU A 109 14.76 -15.36 -5.26
C GLU A 109 14.33 -13.98 -4.73
N ASP A 110 15.29 -13.16 -4.31
CA ASP A 110 15.02 -11.79 -3.84
C ASP A 110 14.39 -10.95 -4.96
N ALA A 111 14.86 -11.10 -6.20
CA ALA A 111 14.27 -10.44 -7.35
C ALA A 111 12.82 -10.84 -7.61
N LYS A 112 12.47 -12.13 -7.48
CA LYS A 112 11.08 -12.59 -7.61
C LYS A 112 10.19 -12.04 -6.50
N ARG A 113 10.68 -12.05 -5.26
CA ARG A 113 9.95 -11.49 -4.11
C ARG A 113 9.72 -9.99 -4.29
N HIS A 114 10.75 -9.26 -4.71
CA HIS A 114 10.68 -7.84 -4.98
C HIS A 114 9.73 -7.51 -6.14
N ALA A 115 9.71 -8.30 -7.21
CA ALA A 115 8.78 -8.11 -8.32
C ALA A 115 7.30 -8.18 -7.87
N VAL A 116 6.97 -9.08 -6.94
CA VAL A 116 5.61 -9.17 -6.38
C VAL A 116 5.28 -7.96 -5.51
N ILE A 117 6.21 -7.51 -4.66
CA ILE A 117 6.02 -6.36 -3.77
C ILE A 117 5.88 -5.07 -4.57
N SER A 118 6.83 -4.80 -5.47
CA SER A 118 6.81 -3.62 -6.35
C SER A 118 5.55 -3.56 -7.21
N ARG A 119 5.07 -4.69 -7.75
CA ARG A 119 3.79 -4.72 -8.49
C ARG A 119 2.61 -4.30 -7.61
N ARG A 120 2.51 -4.82 -6.38
CA ARG A 120 1.43 -4.50 -5.44
C ARG A 120 1.51 -3.07 -4.89
N TYR A 121 2.71 -2.50 -4.85
CA TYR A 121 2.94 -1.15 -4.34
C TYR A 121 2.74 -0.08 -5.42
N PHE A 122 3.32 -0.25 -6.62
CA PHE A 122 3.30 0.77 -7.68
C PHE A 122 2.17 0.61 -8.70
N ARG A 123 1.63 -0.60 -8.88
CA ARG A 123 0.58 -0.87 -9.87
C ARG A 123 -0.69 -1.46 -9.27
N PRO A 124 -1.33 -0.78 -8.30
CA PRO A 124 -2.64 -1.21 -7.86
C PRO A 124 -3.69 -1.05 -8.98
N PRO A 125 -4.90 -1.64 -8.86
CA PRO A 125 -5.90 -1.69 -9.94
C PRO A 125 -6.40 -0.34 -10.49
N ASN A 126 -6.24 0.74 -9.71
CA ASN A 126 -6.47 2.14 -10.11
C ASN A 126 -5.16 2.96 -10.11
N GLY A 127 -4.00 2.30 -10.08
CA GLY A 127 -2.70 2.88 -9.79
C GLY A 127 -1.88 3.38 -10.98
N PHE A 128 -0.87 4.16 -10.61
CA PHE A 128 0.11 4.88 -11.41
C PHE A 128 0.50 4.20 -12.74
N LEU A 129 -0.03 4.74 -13.84
CA LEU A 129 0.60 4.58 -15.15
C LEU A 129 1.84 5.47 -15.15
N PHE A 130 2.97 4.93 -14.72
CA PHE A 130 4.25 5.45 -15.18
C PHE A 130 4.45 4.90 -16.60
N ASP A 131 4.31 5.78 -17.60
CA ASP A 131 4.70 5.56 -18.99
C ASP A 131 6.21 5.27 -19.12
#